data_AF-A0A443RXB7-F1
#
_entry.id   AF-A0A443RXB7-F1
#
_cell.length_a   1.000
_cell.length_b   1.000
_cell.length_c   1.000
_cell.angle_alpha   90.00
_cell.angle_beta   90.00
_cell.angle_gamma   90.00
#
_symmetry.space_group_name_H-M   'P 1'
#
loop_
_entity.id
_entity.type
_entity.pdbx_description
1 polymer ?
#
loop_
_entity_poly.entity_id
_entity_poly.type
_entity_poly.pdbx_seq_one_letter_code
_entity_poly.pdbx_strand_id
1 'polypeptide(L)' 'MLKKLRRNLSILFRIRSNFKETGLRNLYYLLFSHIFDYGITVWGFTCETKLSQLKILQKKILRTLCF' A
#
# COMPACT_ATOMS: atom_id res chain seq x y z
N MET A 1 -2.75 -10.74 4.60
CA MET A 1 -2.29 -9.69 3.66
C MET A 1 -3.07 -8.37 3.78
N LEU A 2 -4.37 -8.32 3.43
CA LEU A 2 -5.16 -7.06 3.45
C LEU A 2 -5.20 -6.35 4.81
N LYS A 3 -5.29 -7.09 5.93
CA LYS A 3 -5.22 -6.51 7.29
C LYS A 3 -3.90 -5.79 7.57
N LYS A 4 -2.78 -6.36 7.11
CA LYS A 4 -1.42 -5.79 7.25
C LYS A 4 -1.29 -4.50 6.41
N LEU A 5 -1.79 -4.52 5.18
CA LEU A 5 -1.91 -3.36 4.29
C LEU A 5 -2.69 -2.20 4.93
N ARG A 6 -3.86 -2.49 5.51
CA ARG A 6 -4.68 -1.47 6.20
C ARG A 6 -3.96 -0.90 7.41
N ARG A 7 -3.31 -1.74 8.22
CA ARG A 7 -2.53 -1.30 9.38
C ARG A 7 -1.37 -0.40 8.95
N ASN A 8 -0.61 -0.79 7.93
CA ASN A 8 0.49 -0.01 7.38
C ASN A 8 0.01 1.34 6.82
N LEU A 9 -1.15 1.37 6.15
CA LEU A 9 -1.78 2.61 5.69
C LEU A 9 -2.11 3.55 6.86
N SER A 10 -2.72 3.04 7.94
CA SER A 10 -3.01 3.86 9.13
C SER A 10 -1.74 4.41 9.78
N ILE A 11 -0.66 3.64 9.80
CA ILE A 11 0.64 4.09 10.29
C ILE A 11 1.20 5.19 9.37
N LEU A 12 1.23 4.96 8.05
CA LEU A 12 1.68 5.94 7.05
C LEU A 12 0.90 7.25 7.20
N PHE A 13 -0.43 7.18 7.32
CA PHE A 13 -1.28 8.36 7.46
C PHE A 13 -0.95 9.19 8.71
N ARG A 14 -0.59 8.54 9.82
CA ARG A 14 -0.20 9.23 11.06
C ARG A 14 1.18 9.86 10.99
N ILE A 15 2.14 9.19 10.36
CA ILE A 15 3.52 9.67 10.33
C ILE A 15 3.80 10.61 9.15
N ARG A 16 2.89 10.69 8.16
CA ARG A 16 3.15 11.42 6.90
C ARG A 16 3.52 12.89 7.10
N SER A 17 2.97 13.54 8.12
CA SER A 17 3.26 14.94 8.46
C SER A 17 4.72 15.19 8.80
N ASN A 18 5.43 14.14 9.21
CA ASN A 18 6.80 14.25 9.72
C ASN A 18 7.86 13.99 8.63
N PHE A 19 7.44 13.62 7.42
CA PHE A 19 8.35 13.25 6.33
C PHE A 19 8.18 14.17 5.12
N LYS A 20 9.30 14.52 4.49
CA LYS A 20 9.32 15.13 3.15
C LYS A 20 8.96 14.06 2.10
N GLU A 21 8.63 14.52 0.89
CA GLU A 21 8.19 13.68 -0.22
C GLU A 21 9.11 12.47 -0.51
N THR A 22 10.42 12.66 -0.44
CA THR A 22 11.42 11.59 -0.58
C THR A 22 11.33 10.53 0.53
N GLY A 23 11.10 10.95 1.78
CA GLY A 23 10.90 10.06 2.91
C GLY A 23 9.59 9.27 2.81
N LEU A 24 8.52 9.93 2.33
CA LEU A 24 7.24 9.27 2.05
C LEU A 24 7.36 8.20 0.97
N ARG A 25 8.11 8.48 -0.10
CA ARG A 25 8.39 7.51 -1.16
C ARG A 25 9.18 6.30 -0.64
N ASN A 26 10.20 6.52 0.19
CA ASN A 26 10.96 5.43 0.80
C ASN A 26 10.10 4.58 1.74
N LEU A 27 9.26 5.22 2.57
CA LEU A 27 8.29 4.53 3.43
C LEU A 27 7.29 3.71 2.61
N TYR A 28 6.87 4.21 1.44
CA TYR A 28 6.00 3.46 0.56
C TYR A 28 6.65 2.14 0.11
N TYR A 29 7.87 2.20 -0.43
CA TYR A 29 8.56 1.00 -0.89
C TYR A 29 8.81 0.02 0.26
N LEU A 30 9.19 0.52 1.43
CA LEU A 30 9.45 -0.31 2.61
C LEU A 30 8.18 -1.02 3.12
N LEU A 31 7.06 -0.31 3.23
CA LEU A 31 5.84 -0.82 3.86
C LEU A 31 4.94 -1.61 2.90
N PHE A 32 4.99 -1.33 1.60
CA PHE A 32 4.00 -1.85 0.66
C PHE A 32 4.57 -2.65 -0.51
N SER A 33 5.80 -2.36 -0.99
CA SER A 33 6.35 -3.01 -2.21
C SER A 33 6.36 -4.53 -2.10
N HIS A 34 6.99 -5.06 -1.05
CA HIS A 34 7.07 -6.51 -0.81
C HIS A 34 5.69 -7.18 -0.69
N ILE A 35 4.68 -6.46 -0.19
CA ILE A 35 3.33 -6.98 -0.07
C ILE A 35 2.68 -7.05 -1.45
N PHE A 36 2.82 -6.02 -2.28
CA PHE A 36 2.27 -6.01 -3.62
C PHE A 36 2.96 -7.02 -4.53
N ASP A 37 4.28 -7.14 -4.49
CA ASP A 37 5.03 -8.12 -5.29
C ASP A 37 4.63 -9.56 -4.93
N TYR A 38 4.57 -9.87 -3.64
CA TYR A 38 4.05 -11.15 -3.16
C TYR A 38 2.58 -11.36 -3.56
N GLY A 39 1.78 -10.31 -3.43
CA GLY A 39 0.37 -10.29 -3.81
C GLY A 39 0.16 -10.62 -5.27
N ILE A 40 0.89 -9.98 -6.17
CA ILE A 40 0.80 -10.20 -7.61
C ILE A 40 1.31 -11.59 -7.97
N THR A 41 2.42 -12.03 -7.37
CA THR A 41 3.01 -13.35 -7.66
C THR A 41 2.09 -14.49 -7.24
N VAL A 42 1.50 -14.42 -6.05
CA VAL A 42 0.64 -15.49 -5.52
C VAL A 42 -0.82 -15.35 -5.99
N TRP A 43 -1.30 -14.12 -6.23
CA TRP A 43 -2.71 -13.83 -6.48
C TRP A 43 -3.00 -13.28 -7.88
N GLY A 44 -2.00 -13.16 -8.75
CA GLY A 44 -2.14 -12.64 -10.11
C GLY A 44 -3.15 -13.42 -10.96
N PHE A 45 -3.36 -14.70 -10.65
CA PHE A 45 -4.33 -15.59 -11.31
C PHE A 45 -5.62 -15.82 -10.49
N THR A 46 -5.82 -15.09 -9.39
CA THR A 46 -6.98 -15.30 -8.50
C THR A 46 -8.20 -14.49 -8.93
N CYS A 47 -9.38 -14.79 -8.35
CA CYS A 47 -10.64 -14.10 -8.64
C CYS A 47 -10.52 -12.57 -8.61
N GLU A 48 -11.09 -11.92 -9.61
CA GLU A 48 -11.09 -10.47 -9.79
C GLU A 48 -11.60 -9.69 -8.56
N THR A 49 -12.49 -10.30 -7.77
CA THR A 49 -13.01 -9.73 -6.52
C THR A 49 -11.94 -9.48 -5.46
N LYS A 50 -10.87 -10.30 -5.42
CA LYS A 50 -9.74 -10.10 -4.48
C LYS A 50 -8.72 -9.11 -5.05
N LEU A 51 -8.53 -9.13 -6.37
CA LEU A 51 -7.69 -8.17 -7.10
C LEU A 51 -8.25 -6.74 -7.05
N SER A 52 -9.58 -6.58 -7.13
CA SER A 52 -10.24 -5.27 -7.06
C SER A 52 -10.05 -4.62 -5.69
N GLN A 53 -10.14 -5.39 -4.61
CA GLN A 53 -9.85 -4.90 -3.26
C GLN A 53 -8.40 -4.41 -3.10
N LEU A 54 -7.43 -5.13 -3.70
CA LEU A 54 -6.03 -4.71 -3.71
C LEU A 54 -5.83 -3.41 -4.50
N LYS A 55 -6.45 -3.28 -5.69
CA LYS A 55 -6.42 -2.05 -6.49
C LYS A 55 -7.02 -0.85 -5.74
N ILE A 56 -8.12 -1.03 -5.02
CA ILE A 56 -8.74 0.03 -4.20
C ILE A 56 -7.78 0.48 -3.09
N LEU A 57 -7.13 -0.46 -2.40
CA LEU A 57 -6.15 -0.15 -1.36
C LEU A 57 -4.93 0.57 -1.92
N GLN A 58 -4.41 0.12 -3.06
CA GLN A 58 -3.29 0.77 -3.75
C GLN A 58 -3.62 2.23 -4.10
N LYS A 59 -4.81 2.49 -4.64
CA LYS A 59 -5.28 3.86 -4.92
C LYS A 59 -5.37 4.71 -3.65
N LYS A 60 -5.83 4.15 -2.53
CA LYS A 60 -5.86 4.85 -1.23
C LYS A 60 -4.45 5.23 -0.76
N ILE A 61 -3.49 4.30 -0.85
CA ILE A 61 -2.10 4.55 -0.46
C ILE A 61 -1.50 5.68 -1.30
N LEU A 62 -1.67 5.64 -2.62
CA LEU A 62 -1.17 6.68 -3.53
C LEU A 62 -1.77 8.06 -3.20
N ARG A 63 -3.06 8.13 -2.89
CA ARG A 63 -3.69 9.38 -2.44
C ARG A 63 -3.06 9.91 -1.15
N THR A 64 -2.72 9.04 -0.20
CA THR A 64 -2.09 9.46 1.07
C THR A 64 -0.67 9.99 0.90
N LEU A 65 0.02 9.59 -0.17
CA LEU A 65 1.37 10.06 -0.50
C LEU A 65 1.36 11.38 -1.29
N CYS A 66 0.35 11.58 -2.14
CA CYS A 66 0.28 12.70 -3.07
C CYS A 66 -0.55 13.90 -2.56
N PHE A 67 -1.46 13.67 -1.60
CA PHE A 67 -2.28 14.67 -0.88
C PHE A 67 -2.04 14.53 0.62
#